data_AF-A0AB37UJM7-F1
#
_entry.id   AF-A0AB37UJM7-F1
#
_cell.length_a   1.000
_cell.length_b   1.000
_cell.length_c   1.000
_cell.angle_alpha   90.00
_cell.angle_beta   90.00
_cell.angle_gamma   90.00
#
_symmetry.space_group_name_H-M   'P 1'
#
loop_
_entity.id
_entity.type
_entity.pdbx_description
1 polymer ?
#
loop_
_entity_poly.entity_id
_entity_poly.type
_entity_poly.pdbx_seq_one_letter_code
_entity_poly.pdbx_strand_id
1 'polypeptide(L)'
;MYEAATSTHALEQHSLKLQEHGRKVKQWGRTLQERSDKLALSHGLLIEECGKVIQRKAEEALVYTQVAIEQEDYSPALIMLITHTQSEARAAFIQAITIFAQMMQKRTKLVGKHL
;
A
#
# COMPACT_ATOMS: atom_id res chain seq x y z
N MET A 1 -49.45 36.30 8.21
CA MET A 1 -49.44 34.83 8.37
C MET A 1 -48.92 34.10 7.13
N TYR A 2 -49.23 34.54 5.90
CA TYR A 2 -48.79 33.87 4.67
C TYR A 2 -47.25 33.85 4.48
N GLU A 3 -46.55 34.96 4.71
CA GLU A 3 -45.09 35.04 4.58
C GLU A 3 -44.32 34.16 5.58
N ALA A 4 -44.80 34.04 6.81
CA ALA A 4 -44.19 33.21 7.84
C ALA A 4 -44.25 31.71 7.46
N ALA A 5 -45.38 31.27 6.88
CA ALA A 5 -45.57 29.90 6.42
C ALA A 5 -44.65 29.55 5.22
N THR A 6 -44.49 30.48 4.27
CA THR A 6 -43.56 30.32 3.13
C THR A 6 -42.10 30.25 3.60
N SER A 7 -41.74 31.07 4.58
CA SER A 7 -40.41 31.08 5.20
C SER A 7 -40.09 29.77 5.92
N THR A 8 -41.03 29.24 6.71
CA THR A 8 -40.86 27.95 7.40
C THR A 8 -40.75 26.77 6.43
N HIS A 9 -41.53 26.78 5.33
CA HIS A 9 -41.45 25.74 4.31
C HIS A 9 -40.10 25.74 3.59
N ALA A 10 -39.56 26.92 3.27
CA ALA A 10 -38.22 27.04 2.68
C ALA A 10 -37.14 26.48 3.60
N LEU A 11 -37.19 26.80 4.90
CA LEU A 11 -36.25 26.29 5.90
C LEU A 11 -36.32 24.75 6.04
N GLU A 12 -37.52 24.18 5.99
CA GLU A 12 -37.72 22.73 6.02
C GLU A 12 -37.11 22.06 4.79
N GLN A 13 -37.33 22.61 3.59
CA GLN A 13 -36.72 22.12 2.35
C GLN A 13 -35.18 22.21 2.38
N HIS A 14 -34.62 23.28 2.94
CA HIS A 14 -33.18 23.42 3.14
C HIS A 14 -32.64 22.36 4.10
N SER A 15 -33.34 22.11 5.21
CA SER A 15 -32.98 21.07 6.18
C SER A 15 -32.97 19.67 5.54
N LEU A 16 -33.98 19.35 4.73
CA LEU A 16 -34.05 18.09 3.98
C LEU A 16 -32.88 17.93 2.99
N LYS A 17 -32.54 18.99 2.26
CA LYS A 17 -31.37 18.99 1.35
C LYS A 17 -30.05 18.79 2.12
N LEU A 18 -29.87 19.44 3.25
CA LEU A 18 -28.69 19.25 4.10
C LEU A 18 -28.60 17.82 4.63
N GLN A 19 -29.73 17.22 5.02
CA GLN A 19 -29.77 15.81 5.42
C GLN A 19 -29.37 14.88 4.27
N GLU A 20 -29.84 15.15 3.05
CA GLU A 20 -29.46 14.40 1.85
C GLU A 20 -27.95 14.54 1.56
N HIS A 21 -27.40 15.75 1.64
CA HIS A 21 -25.97 15.99 1.50
C HIS A 21 -25.15 15.24 2.55
N GLY A 22 -25.58 15.26 3.82
CA GLY A 22 -24.93 14.50 4.89
C GLY A 22 -24.93 12.99 4.61
N ARG A 23 -26.03 12.42 4.08
CA ARG A 23 -26.10 11.01 3.66
C ARG A 23 -25.12 10.71 2.52
N LYS A 24 -25.02 11.59 1.52
CA LYS A 24 -24.08 11.44 0.38
C LYS A 24 -22.64 11.47 0.85
N VAL A 25 -22.25 12.42 1.69
CA VAL A 25 -20.88 12.50 2.26
C VAL A 25 -20.55 11.23 3.05
N LYS A 26 -21.48 10.72 3.87
CA LYS A 26 -21.28 9.45 4.60
C LYS A 26 -21.09 8.26 3.66
N GLN A 27 -21.82 8.21 2.55
CA GLN A 27 -21.67 7.17 1.53
C GLN A 27 -20.33 7.27 0.80
N TRP A 28 -19.89 8.48 0.46
CA TRP A 28 -18.56 8.71 -0.13
C TRP A 28 -17.45 8.26 0.82
N GLY A 29 -17.56 8.58 2.11
CA GLY A 29 -16.63 8.11 3.13
C GLY A 29 -16.51 6.58 3.17
N ARG A 30 -17.64 5.85 3.15
CA ARG A 30 -17.62 4.37 3.08
C ARG A 30 -16.97 3.86 1.80
N THR A 31 -17.34 4.43 0.65
CA THR A 31 -16.78 4.02 -0.65
C THR A 31 -15.27 4.25 -0.72
N LEU A 32 -14.80 5.38 -0.17
CA LEU A 32 -13.37 5.72 -0.09
C LEU A 32 -12.62 4.70 0.79
N GLN A 33 -13.18 4.37 1.95
CA GLN A 33 -12.61 3.39 2.87
C GLN A 33 -12.47 2.01 2.22
N GLU A 34 -13.56 1.45 1.67
CA GLU A 34 -13.56 0.13 1.04
C GLU A 34 -12.54 0.01 -0.10
N ARG A 35 -12.41 1.06 -0.93
CA ARG A 35 -11.43 1.10 -2.03
C ARG A 35 -10.00 1.21 -1.50
N SER A 36 -9.78 1.98 -0.45
CA SER A 36 -8.48 2.12 0.21
C SER A 36 -8.02 0.80 0.83
N ASP A 37 -8.92 0.06 1.46
CA ASP A 37 -8.63 -1.22 2.10
C ASP A 37 -8.29 -2.31 1.07
N LYS A 38 -9.05 -2.40 -0.02
CA LYS A 38 -8.74 -3.32 -1.14
C LYS A 38 -7.40 -3.00 -1.79
N LEU A 39 -7.09 -1.72 -1.96
CA LEU A 39 -5.81 -1.27 -2.51
C LEU A 39 -4.65 -1.65 -1.59
N ALA A 40 -4.80 -1.44 -0.27
CA ALA A 40 -3.80 -1.80 0.73
C ALA A 40 -3.58 -3.31 0.78
N LEU A 41 -4.65 -4.11 0.79
CA LEU A 41 -4.57 -5.56 0.81
C LEU A 41 -3.81 -6.11 -0.40
N SER A 42 -4.18 -5.69 -1.61
CA SER A 42 -3.54 -6.17 -2.84
C SER A 42 -2.04 -5.86 -2.93
N HIS A 43 -1.61 -4.65 -2.54
CA HIS A 43 -0.18 -4.30 -2.54
C HIS A 43 0.55 -4.93 -1.35
N GLY A 44 -0.12 -5.10 -0.21
CA GLY A 44 0.42 -5.79 0.96
C GLY A 44 0.83 -7.23 0.65
N LEU A 45 -0.01 -7.99 -0.06
CA LEU A 45 0.32 -9.35 -0.49
C LEU A 45 1.58 -9.39 -1.40
N LEU A 46 1.72 -8.45 -2.33
CA LEU A 46 2.90 -8.38 -3.19
C LEU A 46 4.18 -8.04 -2.40
N ILE A 47 4.07 -7.13 -1.42
CA ILE A 47 5.19 -6.80 -0.52
C ILE A 47 5.57 -8.00 0.34
N GLU A 48 4.59 -8.78 0.82
CA GLU A 48 4.83 -10.02 1.56
C GLU A 48 5.61 -11.05 0.73
N GLU A 49 5.24 -11.23 -0.55
CA GLU A 49 5.97 -12.11 -1.46
C GLU A 49 7.41 -11.63 -1.69
N CYS A 50 7.64 -10.32 -1.85
CA CYS A 50 9.00 -9.78 -1.88
C CYS A 50 9.74 -10.09 -0.56
N GLY A 51 9.09 -9.97 0.59
CA GLY A 51 9.62 -10.33 1.90
C GLY A 51 10.11 -11.78 1.98
N LYS A 52 9.31 -12.73 1.46
CA LYS A 52 9.67 -14.16 1.39
C LYS A 52 10.91 -14.39 0.52
N VAL A 53 11.03 -13.68 -0.61
CA VAL A 53 12.21 -13.76 -1.48
C VAL A 53 13.45 -13.22 -0.78
N ILE A 54 13.35 -12.06 -0.13
CA ILE A 54 14.46 -11.44 0.62
C ILE A 54 14.95 -12.39 1.71
N GLN A 55 14.03 -12.93 2.52
CA GLN A 55 14.33 -13.88 3.59
C GLN A 55 15.11 -15.08 3.06
N ARG A 56 14.57 -15.76 2.04
CA ARG A 56 15.20 -16.95 1.45
C ARG A 56 16.59 -16.65 0.91
N LYS A 57 16.75 -15.54 0.19
CA LYS A 57 18.03 -15.16 -0.42
C LYS A 57 19.06 -14.72 0.63
N ALA A 58 18.62 -14.08 1.71
CA ALA A 58 19.49 -13.77 2.84
C ALA A 58 19.98 -15.05 3.55
N GLU A 59 19.09 -16.02 3.76
CA GLU A 59 19.43 -17.33 4.33
C GLU A 59 20.39 -18.12 3.43
N GLU A 60 20.13 -18.18 2.11
CA GLU A 60 21.04 -18.80 1.14
C GLU A 60 22.44 -18.15 1.16
N ALA A 61 22.49 -16.81 1.10
CA ALA A 61 23.77 -16.08 1.12
C ALA A 61 24.53 -16.29 2.45
N LEU A 62 23.82 -16.40 3.57
CA LEU A 62 24.41 -16.69 4.87
C LEU A 62 25.05 -18.08 4.88
N VAL A 63 24.35 -19.10 4.39
CA VAL A 63 24.87 -20.47 4.30
C VAL A 63 26.13 -20.52 3.44
N TYR A 64 26.10 -19.89 2.25
CA TYR A 64 27.28 -19.85 1.37
C TYR A 64 28.47 -19.13 2.03
N THR A 65 28.20 -18.05 2.77
CA THR A 65 29.25 -17.33 3.50
C THR A 65 29.84 -18.17 4.63
N GLN A 66 29.01 -18.92 5.36
CA GLN A 66 29.48 -19.83 6.41
C GLN A 66 30.36 -20.95 5.83
N VAL A 67 29.94 -21.56 4.73
CA VAL A 67 30.74 -22.57 4.02
C VAL A 67 32.09 -22.02 3.58
N ALA A 68 32.12 -20.80 3.02
CA ALA A 68 33.36 -20.14 2.61
C ALA A 68 34.34 -19.95 3.79
N ILE A 69 33.81 -19.54 4.95
CA ILE A 69 34.61 -19.35 6.17
C ILE A 69 35.12 -20.68 6.71
N GLU A 70 34.24 -21.68 6.86
CA GLU A 70 34.59 -22.99 7.43
C GLU A 70 35.62 -23.75 6.60
N GLN A 71 35.56 -23.61 5.28
CA GLN A 71 36.48 -24.28 4.35
C GLN A 71 37.69 -23.42 3.97
N GLU A 72 37.76 -22.18 4.46
CA GLU A 72 38.71 -21.15 4.02
C GLU A 72 38.74 -20.97 2.48
N ASP A 73 37.62 -21.24 1.81
CA ASP A 73 37.48 -21.11 0.36
C ASP A 73 36.97 -19.71 0.00
N TYR A 74 37.86 -18.89 -0.54
CA TYR A 74 37.57 -17.55 -1.05
C TYR A 74 37.71 -17.50 -2.57
N SER A 75 37.44 -18.61 -3.26
CA SER A 75 37.51 -18.69 -4.70
C SER A 75 36.59 -17.65 -5.37
N PRO A 76 37.00 -17.07 -6.51
CA PRO A 76 36.18 -16.09 -7.23
C PRO A 76 34.77 -16.61 -7.56
N ALA A 77 34.63 -17.92 -7.80
CA ALA A 77 33.35 -18.55 -8.09
C ALA A 77 32.40 -18.50 -6.88
N LEU A 78 32.88 -18.85 -5.68
CA LEU A 78 32.06 -18.83 -4.47
C LEU A 78 31.72 -17.39 -4.04
N ILE A 79 32.67 -16.47 -4.14
CA ILE A 79 32.43 -15.05 -3.88
C ILE A 79 31.39 -14.47 -4.87
N MET A 80 31.47 -14.84 -6.14
CA MET A 80 30.48 -14.43 -7.15
C MET A 80 29.09 -15.00 -6.85
N LEU A 81 28.99 -16.25 -6.39
CA LEU A 81 27.73 -16.84 -5.99
C LEU A 81 27.10 -16.09 -4.80
N ILE A 82 27.87 -15.84 -3.73
CA ILE A 82 27.40 -15.11 -2.54
C ILE A 82 26.90 -13.71 -2.94
N THR A 83 27.72 -12.96 -3.69
CA THR A 83 27.38 -11.60 -4.12
C THR A 83 26.18 -11.57 -5.04
N HIS A 84 26.04 -12.55 -5.93
CA HIS A 84 24.85 -12.69 -6.77
C HIS A 84 23.59 -12.91 -5.94
N THR A 85 23.60 -13.87 -5.00
CA THR A 85 22.44 -14.14 -4.12
C THR A 85 22.07 -12.92 -3.29
N GLN A 86 23.04 -12.17 -2.77
CA GLN A 86 22.79 -10.90 -2.08
C GLN A 86 22.17 -9.85 -3.00
N SER A 87 22.57 -9.80 -4.27
CA SER A 87 22.00 -8.88 -5.26
C SER A 87 20.53 -9.19 -5.56
N GLU A 88 20.14 -10.47 -5.61
CA GLU A 88 18.74 -10.89 -5.77
C GLU A 88 17.88 -10.43 -4.59
N ALA A 89 18.38 -10.57 -3.35
CA ALA A 89 17.69 -10.05 -2.16
C ALA A 89 17.50 -8.52 -2.24
N ARG A 90 18.53 -7.78 -2.66
CA ARG A 90 18.45 -6.32 -2.83
C ARG A 90 17.46 -5.92 -3.91
N ALA A 91 17.42 -6.65 -5.02
CA ALA A 91 16.46 -6.41 -6.10
C ALA A 91 15.01 -6.60 -5.61
N ALA A 92 14.74 -7.66 -4.85
CA ALA A 92 13.43 -7.89 -4.23
C ALA A 92 13.06 -6.79 -3.23
N PHE A 93 14.02 -6.27 -2.47
CA PHE A 93 13.79 -5.15 -1.55
C PHE A 93 13.44 -3.85 -2.28
N ILE A 94 14.15 -3.51 -3.36
CA ILE A 94 13.83 -2.36 -4.22
C ILE A 94 12.44 -2.50 -4.83
N GLN A 95 12.07 -3.71 -5.25
CA GLN A 95 10.74 -4.01 -5.78
C GLN A 95 9.65 -3.78 -4.72
N ALA A 96 9.85 -4.24 -3.48
CA ALA A 96 8.92 -4.01 -2.37
C ALA A 96 8.69 -2.50 -2.11
N ILE A 97 9.77 -1.72 -2.07
CA ILE A 97 9.69 -0.25 -1.91
C ILE A 97 8.91 0.37 -3.06
N THR A 98 9.16 -0.06 -4.30
CA THR A 98 8.47 0.45 -5.49
C THR A 98 6.96 0.16 -5.41
N ILE A 99 6.58 -1.05 -5.02
CA ILE A 99 5.17 -1.44 -4.84
C ILE A 99 4.50 -0.58 -3.76
N PHE A 100 5.18 -0.38 -2.62
CA PHE A 100 4.69 0.46 -1.54
C PHE A 100 4.49 1.92 -1.99
N ALA A 101 5.46 2.49 -2.71
CA ALA A 101 5.37 3.84 -3.25
C ALA A 101 4.18 3.98 -4.23
N GLN A 102 3.98 3.00 -5.11
CA GLN A 102 2.84 2.96 -6.04
C GLN A 102 1.50 2.89 -5.31
N MET A 103 1.42 2.08 -4.24
CA MET A 103 0.22 2.00 -3.39
C MET A 103 -0.09 3.37 -2.78
N MET A 104 0.90 4.03 -2.17
CA MET A 104 0.74 5.35 -1.56
C MET A 104 0.32 6.39 -2.59
N GLN A 105 0.93 6.40 -3.78
CA GLN A 105 0.54 7.30 -4.86
C GLN A 105 -0.92 7.09 -5.29
N LYS A 106 -1.36 5.83 -5.42
CA LYS A 106 -2.75 5.49 -5.75
C LYS A 106 -3.72 5.92 -4.64
N ARG A 107 -3.36 5.75 -3.36
CA ARG A 107 -4.16 6.25 -2.22
C ARG A 107 -4.32 7.77 -2.26
N THR A 108 -3.22 8.50 -2.48
CA THR A 108 -3.28 9.97 -2.59
C THR A 108 -4.18 10.41 -3.75
N LYS A 109 -4.10 9.74 -4.91
CA LYS A 109 -5.01 10.01 -6.05
C LYS A 109 -6.47 9.66 -5.75
N LEU A 110 -6.72 8.61 -4.96
CA LEU A 110 -8.07 8.21 -4.55
C LEU A 110 -8.71 9.32 -3.70
N VAL A 111 -7.96 9.87 -2.75
CA VAL A 111 -8.43 10.98 -1.89
C VAL A 111 -8.57 12.27 -2.72
N GLY A 112 -7.59 12.60 -3.55
CA GLY A 112 -7.59 13.83 -4.35
C GLY A 112 -8.67 13.91 -5.44
N LYS A 113 -9.24 12.79 -5.90
CA LYS A 113 -10.40 12.79 -6.83
C LYS A 113 -11.72 13.20 -6.17
N HIS A 114 -11.74 13.30 -4.84
CA HIS A 114 -12.91 13.62 -4.04
C HIS A 114 -12.75 14.91 -3.23
N LEU A 115 -11.66 15.65 -3.45
CA LEU A 115 -11.45 17.04 -3.03
C LEU A 115 -11.83 17.96 -4.19
#